data_AF-A0A498KTQ8-F1
#
_entry.id   AF-A0A498KTQ8-F1
#
_cell.length_a   1.000
_cell.length_b   1.000
_cell.length_c   1.000
_cell.angle_alpha   90.00
_cell.angle_beta   90.00
_cell.angle_gamma   90.00
#
_symmetry.space_group_name_H-M   'P 1'
#
loop_
_entity.id
_entity.type
_entity.pdbx_description
1 polymer ?
#
loop_
_entity_poly.entity_id
_entity_poly.type
_entity_poly.pdbx_seq_one_letter_code
_entity_poly.pdbx_strand_id
1 'polypeptide(L)' 'MKQKADASTGRMRARAWTIAAQFYDPADYGIPDLPEWVEGRDAEGRLVFADADSGEAFIRAENPAKVRR' A
#
# COMPACT_ATOMS: atom_id res chain seq x y z
N MET A 1 24.18 -3.56 5.02
CA MET A 1 23.63 -3.50 6.39
C MET A 1 22.11 -3.51 6.32
N LYS A 2 21.44 -4.59 6.76
CA LYS A 2 19.96 -4.62 6.81
C LYS A 2 19.51 -4.08 8.16
N GLN A 3 18.90 -2.89 8.16
CA GLN A 3 18.26 -2.37 9.38
C GLN A 3 17.07 -3.27 9.73
N LYS A 4 17.12 -3.91 10.90
CA LYS A 4 15.92 -4.51 11.50
C LYS A 4 15.03 -3.36 11.95
N ALA A 5 13.90 -3.19 11.29
CA ALA A 5 12.89 -2.22 11.72
C ALA A 5 12.45 -2.55 13.14
N ASP A 6 12.68 -1.63 14.06
CA ASP A 6 12.23 -1.71 15.44
C ASP A 6 10.69 -1.71 15.47
N ALA A 7 10.11 -2.81 15.94
CA ALA A 7 8.66 -3.02 15.99
C ALA A 7 7.93 -1.96 16.84
N SER A 8 8.64 -1.25 17.71
CA SER A 8 8.09 -0.13 18.49
C SER A 8 7.80 1.13 17.66
N THR A 9 8.43 1.28 16.49
CA THR A 9 8.31 2.47 15.62
C THR A 9 7.01 2.46 14.80
N GLY A 10 6.41 1.29 14.54
CA GLY A 10 5.24 1.16 13.67
C GLY A 10 3.93 1.70 14.27
N ARG A 11 3.71 1.48 15.58
CA ARG A 11 2.46 1.88 16.25
C ARG A 11 2.36 3.39 16.48
N MET A 12 3.50 4.03 16.71
CA MET A 12 3.61 5.48 16.90
C MET A 12 3.33 6.24 15.60
N ARG A 13 3.74 5.69 14.45
CA ARG A 13 3.47 6.28 13.14
C ARG A 13 2.00 6.21 12.73
N ALA A 14 1.29 5.13 13.05
CA ALA A 14 -0.14 5.03 12.76
C ALA A 14 -0.93 6.16 13.46
N ARG A 15 -0.68 6.38 14.76
CA ARG A 15 -1.33 7.46 15.51
C ARG A 15 -0.94 8.85 14.99
N ALA A 16 0.33 9.05 14.65
CA ALA A 16 0.79 10.32 14.09
C ALA A 16 0.05 10.67 12.79
N TRP A 17 -0.12 9.70 11.88
CA TRP A 17 -0.88 9.90 10.64
C TRP A 17 -2.37 10.13 10.89
N THR A 18 -2.98 9.45 11.85
CA THR A 18 -4.37 9.72 12.24
C THR A 18 -4.57 11.16 12.72
N ILE A 19 -3.61 11.69 13.48
CA ILE A 19 -3.66 13.09 13.95
C ILE A 19 -3.41 14.03 12.77
N ALA A 20 -2.38 13.79 11.96
CA ALA A 20 -2.04 14.62 10.80
C ALA A 20 -3.22 14.79 9.83
N ALA A 21 -3.94 13.70 9.54
CA ALA A 21 -5.12 13.70 8.66
C ALA A 21 -6.31 14.52 9.18
N GLN A 22 -6.32 14.97 10.44
CA GLN A 22 -7.34 15.88 10.96
C GLN A 22 -7.04 17.35 10.63
N PHE A 23 -5.80 17.68 10.27
CA PHE A 23 -5.34 19.07 10.11
C PHE A 23 -4.87 19.39 8.70
N TYR A 24 -4.36 18.40 7.97
CA TYR A 24 -3.76 18.60 6.65
C TYR A 24 -4.02 17.40 5.76
N ASP A 25 -4.05 17.66 4.46
CA ASP A 25 -4.13 16.62 3.45
C ASP A 25 -2.75 15.98 3.22
N PRO A 26 -2.68 14.73 2.75
CA PRO A 26 -1.40 14.09 2.39
C PRO A 26 -0.54 14.93 1.44
N ALA A 27 -1.18 15.67 0.52
CA ALA A 27 -0.52 16.56 -0.43
C ALA A 27 0.28 17.69 0.26
N ASP A 28 -0.17 18.19 1.42
CA ASP A 28 0.54 19.21 2.20
C ASP A 28 1.88 18.70 2.75
N TYR A 29 2.02 17.37 2.87
CA TYR A 29 3.25 16.69 3.27
C TYR A 29 4.10 16.24 2.08
N GLY A 30 3.72 16.59 0.85
CA GLY A 30 4.38 16.14 -0.38
C GLY A 30 4.14 14.66 -0.68
N ILE A 31 3.10 14.05 -0.11
CA ILE A 31 2.70 12.69 -0.46
C ILE A 31 1.86 12.77 -1.74
N PRO A 32 2.23 12.06 -2.81
CA PRO A 32 1.47 12.07 -4.04
C PRO A 32 0.13 11.33 -3.86
N ASP A 33 -0.88 11.75 -4.63
CA ASP A 33 -2.11 10.98 -4.76
C ASP A 33 -1.80 9.61 -5.36
N LEU A 34 -2.49 8.59 -4.83
CA LEU A 34 -2.45 7.26 -5.41
C LEU A 34 -3.28 7.26 -6.70
N PRO A 35 -2.77 6.68 -7.80
CA PRO A 35 -3.56 6.50 -9.00
C PRO A 35 -4.75 5.58 -8.72
N GLU A 36 -5.80 5.70 -9.54
CA GLU A 36 -6.84 4.68 -9.56
C GLU A 36 -6.23 3.34 -10.01
N TRP A 37 -6.49 2.31 -9.24
CA TRP A 37 -5.98 0.97 -9.46
C TRP A 37 -7.10 -0.05 -9.48
N VAL A 38 -6.92 -1.06 -10.31
CA VAL A 38 -7.83 -2.19 -10.45
C VAL A 38 -7.16 -3.44 -9.87
N GLU A 39 -7.98 -4.26 -9.23
CA GLU A 39 -7.57 -5.59 -8.78
C GLU A 39 -7.75 -6.62 -9.90
N GLY A 40 -6.79 -7.53 -10.02
CA GLY A 40 -6.81 -8.57 -11.03
C GLY A 40 -6.08 -9.84 -10.63
N ARG A 41 -5.95 -10.74 -11.59
CA ARG A 41 -5.18 -11.98 -11.48
C ARG A 41 -4.18 -12.08 -12.62
N ASP A 42 -2.95 -12.46 -12.32
CA ASP A 42 -1.97 -12.78 -13.36
C ASP A 42 -2.21 -14.19 -13.94
N ALA A 43 -1.37 -14.59 -14.90
CA ALA A 43 -1.44 -15.90 -15.54
C ALA A 43 -1.29 -17.06 -14.54
N GLU A 44 -0.62 -16.82 -13.41
CA GLU A 44 -0.42 -17.78 -12.32
C GLU A 44 -1.53 -17.71 -11.26
N GLY A 45 -2.56 -16.88 -11.44
CA GLY A 45 -3.68 -16.72 -10.52
C GLY A 45 -3.34 -15.92 -9.25
N ARG A 46 -2.21 -15.21 -9.23
CA ARG A 46 -1.80 -14.35 -8.10
C ARG A 46 -2.55 -13.02 -8.17
N LEU A 47 -2.81 -12.45 -6.99
CA LEU A 47 -3.41 -11.12 -6.91
C LEU A 47 -2.43 -10.09 -7.46
N VAL A 48 -2.90 -9.25 -8.38
CA VAL A 48 -2.15 -8.11 -8.90
C VAL A 48 -2.96 -6.84 -8.74
N PHE A 49 -2.27 -5.75 -8.46
CA PHE A 49 -2.80 -4.40 -8.64
C PHE A 49 -2.18 -3.81 -9.90
N ALA A 50 -3.05 -3.27 -10.74
CA ALA A 50 -2.67 -2.65 -11.99
C ALA A 50 -3.23 -1.24 -12.06
N ASP A 51 -2.53 -0.40 -12.82
CA ASP A 51 -2.99 0.95 -13.14
C ASP A 51 -4.28 0.85 -13.95
N ALA A 52 -5.31 1.61 -13.55
CA ALA A 52 -6.63 1.50 -14.16
C ALA A 52 -6.63 1.90 -15.65
N ASP A 53 -5.77 2.84 -16.05
CA ASP A 53 -5.74 3.40 -17.39
C ASP A 53 -4.92 2.53 -18.36
N SER A 54 -3.73 2.11 -17.94
CA SER A 54 -2.79 1.34 -18.76
C SER A 54 -2.97 -0.17 -18.62
N GLY A 55 -3.56 -0.64 -17.52
CA GLY A 55 -3.61 -2.06 -17.15
C GLY A 55 -2.25 -2.64 -16.76
N GLU A 56 -1.22 -1.82 -16.60
CA GLU A 56 0.12 -2.28 -16.22
C GLU A 56 0.15 -2.68 -14.74
N ALA A 57 0.55 -3.92 -14.46
CA ALA A 57 0.65 -4.44 -13.10
C ALA A 57 1.94 -3.94 -12.43
N PHE A 58 1.81 -3.22 -11.31
CA PHE A 58 2.94 -2.65 -10.57
C PHE A 58 3.14 -3.28 -9.18
N ILE A 59 2.11 -3.89 -8.59
CA ILE A 59 2.23 -4.70 -7.37
C ILE A 59 1.67 -6.10 -7.63
N ARG A 60 2.45 -7.13 -7.27
CA ARG A 60 2.07 -8.54 -7.40
C ARG A 60 2.25 -9.26 -6.07
N ALA A 61 1.22 -9.96 -5.63
CA ALA A 61 1.31 -10.81 -4.46
C ALA A 61 2.07 -12.10 -4.81
N GLU A 62 3.32 -12.20 -4.36
CA GLU A 62 4.16 -13.37 -4.65
C GLU A 62 3.65 -14.64 -3.94
N ASN A 63 3.40 -14.54 -2.63
CA ASN A 63 2.89 -15.65 -1.82
C ASN A 63 1.68 -15.22 -0.97
N PRO A 64 0.48 -15.11 -1.58
CA PRO A 64 -0.72 -14.65 -0.89
C PRO A 64 -1.23 -15.71 0.11
N ALA A 65 -1.46 -15.30 1.36
CA ALA A 65 -2.12 -16.15 2.35
C ALA A 65 -3.63 -16.21 2.09
N LYS A 66 -4.19 -17.43 1.98
CA LYS A 66 -5.64 -17.63 1.89
C LYS A 66 -6.28 -17.38 3.25
N VAL A 67 -7.09 -16.33 3.35
CA VAL A 67 -7.93 -16.07 4.52
C VAL A 67 -9.33 -16.60 4.22
N ARG A 68 -9.87 -17.45 5.10
CA ARG A 68 -11.30 -17.81 5.07
C ARG A 68 -12.08 -16.73 5.81
N ARG A 69 -13.12 -16.20 5.17
CA ARG A 69 -14.07 -15.26 5.77
C ARG A 69 -15.11 -16.01 6.59
#